data_AF-A0A0Q9IBI2-F1
#
_entry.id   AF-A0A0Q9IBI2-F1
#
_cell.length_a   1.000
_cell.length_b   1.000
_cell.length_c   1.000
_cell.angle_alpha   90.00
_cell.angle_beta   90.00
_cell.angle_gamma   90.00
#
_symmetry.space_group_name_H-M   'P 1'
#
loop_
_entity.id
_entity.type
_entity.pdbx_description
1 polymer ?
#
loop_
_entity_poly.entity_id
_entity_poly.type
_entity_poly.pdbx_seq_one_letter_code
_entity_poly.pdbx_strand_id
1 'polypeptide(L)'
;MLTGKREIDRRKFLTGDILPERGAMPARPQRFFHISSAVVTARPEHCAEIARQIAALPDTEVRAVEGSKIVVVMEGKSSGEIGSRLTTMALMDGVFSANMVFEQLEPLDDSGDDR
;
A
#
# COMPACT_ATOMS: atom_id res chain seq x y z
N MET A 1 -46.78 23.41 5.71
CA MET A 1 -45.94 22.32 6.25
C MET A 1 -45.17 21.70 5.08
N LEU A 2 -43.89 22.05 4.90
CA LEU A 2 -43.06 21.59 3.77
C LEU A 2 -42.43 20.23 4.09
N THR A 3 -42.76 19.19 3.32
CA THR A 3 -42.01 17.93 3.28
C THR A 3 -41.23 17.86 1.97
N GLY A 4 -39.94 18.22 2.03
CA GLY A 4 -39.01 18.13 0.91
C GLY A 4 -38.01 17.02 1.19
N LYS A 5 -38.33 15.80 0.74
CA LYS A 5 -37.46 14.63 0.84
C LYS A 5 -36.21 14.89 -0.02
N ARG A 6 -35.08 15.19 0.62
CA ARG A 6 -33.78 15.37 -0.07
C ARG A 6 -33.40 14.02 -0.69
N GLU A 7 -33.56 13.92 -2.00
CA GLU A 7 -33.13 12.75 -2.77
C GLU A 7 -31.61 12.77 -2.84
N ILE A 8 -30.97 11.93 -2.01
CA ILE A 8 -29.52 11.76 -2.01
C ILE A 8 -29.16 10.84 -3.18
N ASP A 9 -28.39 11.36 -4.13
CA ASP A 9 -27.79 10.58 -5.21
C ASP A 9 -26.74 9.63 -4.62
N ARG A 10 -27.10 8.34 -4.55
CA ARG A 10 -26.29 7.29 -3.94
C ARG A 10 -24.95 7.09 -4.63
N ARG A 11 -24.88 7.38 -5.94
CA ARG A 11 -23.63 7.24 -6.69
C ARG A 11 -22.64 8.30 -6.25
N LYS A 12 -23.11 9.53 -6.04
CA LYS A 12 -22.28 10.62 -5.50
C LYS A 12 -21.89 10.40 -4.04
N PHE A 13 -22.76 9.75 -3.26
CA PHE A 13 -22.45 9.36 -1.88
C PHE A 13 -21.29 8.35 -1.80
N LEU A 14 -21.32 7.30 -2.62
CA LEU A 14 -20.27 6.27 -2.63
C LEU A 14 -18.91 6.78 -3.14
N THR A 15 -18.92 7.84 -3.95
CA THR A 15 -17.72 8.46 -4.51
C THR A 15 -17.21 9.65 -3.67
N GLY A 16 -17.92 10.03 -2.60
CA GLY A 16 -17.49 11.08 -1.66
C GLY A 16 -17.88 12.52 -2.06
N ASP A 17 -18.61 12.71 -3.16
CA ASP A 17 -18.99 14.02 -3.71
C ASP A 17 -20.30 14.56 -3.10
N ILE A 18 -20.34 14.64 -1.77
CA ILE A 18 -21.45 15.22 -1.01
C ILE A 18 -20.93 16.26 0.00
N LEU A 19 -20.45 17.39 -0.51
CA LEU A 19 -20.23 18.58 0.30
C LEU A 19 -20.76 19.82 -0.45
N PRO A 20 -21.63 20.64 0.16
CA PRO A 20 -21.80 22.02 -0.24
C PRO A 20 -21.05 22.91 0.76
N GLU A 21 -19.83 23.33 0.44
CA GLU A 21 -19.17 24.45 1.12
C GLU A 21 -18.55 25.34 0.05
N ARG A 22 -19.23 26.45 -0.24
CA ARG A 22 -18.70 27.54 -1.08
C ARG A 22 -17.46 28.11 -0.38
N GLY A 23 -16.29 27.97 -1.01
CA GLY A 23 -15.15 28.86 -0.74
C GLY A 23 -13.85 28.23 -0.26
N ALA A 24 -13.81 26.94 0.05
CA ALA A 24 -12.53 26.26 0.28
C ALA A 24 -11.93 25.84 -1.07
N MET A 25 -10.77 26.37 -1.43
CA MET A 25 -9.96 25.75 -2.49
C MET A 25 -9.73 24.29 -2.09
N PRO A 26 -9.95 23.30 -2.97
CA PRO A 26 -9.69 21.91 -2.62
C PRO A 26 -8.22 21.83 -2.19
N ALA A 27 -8.00 21.42 -0.94
CA ALA A 27 -6.66 21.14 -0.46
C ALA A 27 -6.01 20.18 -1.47
N ARG A 28 -4.86 20.56 -2.02
CA ARG A 28 -4.14 19.74 -3.00
C ARG A 28 -3.98 18.34 -2.38
N PRO A 29 -4.36 17.26 -3.07
CA PRO A 29 -4.30 15.94 -2.47
C PRO A 29 -2.86 15.67 -2.04
N GLN A 30 -2.66 15.50 -0.73
CA GLN A 30 -1.37 15.11 -0.19
C GLN A 30 -1.05 13.73 -0.75
N ARG A 31 0.02 13.64 -1.53
CA ARG A 31 0.49 12.36 -2.04
C ARG A 31 1.40 11.78 -0.98
N PHE A 32 1.20 10.51 -0.63
CA PHE A 32 2.07 9.81 0.32
C PHE A 32 2.88 8.75 -0.43
N PHE A 33 4.10 8.55 0.03
CA PHE A 33 4.93 7.43 -0.33
C PHE A 33 4.92 6.42 0.81
N HIS A 34 4.61 5.16 0.49
CA HIS A 34 4.49 4.09 1.46
C HIS A 34 5.80 3.32 1.49
N ILE A 35 6.42 3.25 2.66
CA ILE A 35 7.57 2.38 2.93
C ILE A 35 7.09 1.32 3.91
N SER A 36 7.22 0.05 3.55
CA SER A 36 6.66 -1.04 4.33
C SER A 36 7.63 -2.20 4.41
N SER A 37 7.60 -2.93 5.53
CA SER A 37 8.40 -4.15 5.70
C SER A 37 7.50 -5.32 6.01
N ALA A 38 7.83 -6.48 5.45
CA ALA A 38 7.13 -7.73 5.67
C ALA A 38 8.10 -8.86 6.01
N VAL A 39 7.58 -9.84 6.75
CA VAL A 39 8.25 -11.12 6.97
C VAL A 39 7.48 -12.20 6.23
N VAL A 40 8.13 -12.82 5.25
CA VAL A 40 7.62 -13.98 4.53
C VAL A 40 8.19 -15.23 5.19
N THR A 41 7.32 -16.12 5.65
CA THR A 41 7.72 -17.42 6.19
C THR A 41 7.45 -18.50 5.16
N ALA A 42 8.45 -19.30 4.83
CA ALA A 42 8.39 -20.31 3.78
C ALA A 42 9.13 -21.59 4.17
N ARG A 43 9.07 -22.61 3.31
CA ARG A 43 9.88 -23.83 3.43
C ARG A 43 11.38 -23.46 3.33
N PRO A 44 12.22 -23.84 4.32
CA PRO A 44 13.65 -23.51 4.30
C PRO A 44 14.35 -23.87 2.99
N GLU A 45 14.02 -25.03 2.41
CA GLU A 45 14.56 -25.53 1.14
C GLU A 45 14.16 -24.67 -0.08
N HIS A 46 13.10 -23.87 0.01
CA HIS A 46 12.61 -22.99 -1.06
C HIS A 46 12.93 -21.51 -0.83
N CYS A 47 13.39 -21.12 0.37
CA CYS A 47 13.59 -19.71 0.72
C CYS A 47 14.53 -18.96 -0.23
N ALA A 48 15.60 -19.60 -0.71
CA ALA A 48 16.51 -18.97 -1.66
C ALA A 48 15.85 -18.65 -3.00
N GLU A 49 15.00 -19.55 -3.50
CA GLU A 49 14.26 -19.35 -4.76
C GLU A 49 13.15 -18.31 -4.59
N ILE A 50 12.37 -18.41 -3.52
CA ILE A 50 11.33 -17.43 -3.19
C ILE A 50 11.94 -16.03 -3.02
N ALA A 51 13.08 -15.91 -2.34
CA ALA A 51 13.77 -14.63 -2.21
C ALA A 51 14.18 -14.04 -3.58
N ARG A 52 14.62 -14.87 -4.53
CA ARG A 52 14.90 -14.42 -5.91
C ARG A 52 13.64 -13.91 -6.61
N GLN A 53 12.53 -14.62 -6.47
CA GLN A 53 11.24 -14.20 -7.06
C GLN A 53 10.74 -12.89 -6.44
N ILE A 54 10.86 -12.75 -5.11
CA ILE A 54 10.50 -11.52 -4.40
C ILE A 54 11.36 -10.34 -4.85
N ALA A 55 12.68 -10.53 -4.96
CA ALA A 55 13.60 -9.48 -5.40
C ALA A 55 13.40 -9.06 -6.88
N ALA A 56 12.69 -9.87 -7.67
CA ALA A 56 12.30 -9.54 -9.04
C ALA A 56 10.98 -8.75 -9.11
N LEU A 57 10.24 -8.62 -8.00
CA LEU A 57 9.04 -7.80 -7.95
C LEU A 57 9.40 -6.31 -7.97
N PRO A 58 8.58 -5.45 -8.61
CA PRO A 58 8.80 -4.01 -8.61
C PRO A 58 8.87 -3.42 -7.20
N ASP A 59 9.79 -2.47 -7.00
CA ASP A 59 9.94 -1.67 -5.79
C ASP A 59 9.96 -2.54 -4.50
N THR A 60 10.68 -3.67 -4.58
CA THR A 60 10.77 -4.68 -3.53
C THR A 60 12.23 -5.08 -3.32
N GLU A 61 12.69 -5.11 -2.07
CA GLU A 61 14.05 -5.48 -1.68
C GLU A 61 14.02 -6.60 -0.65
N VAL A 62 14.82 -7.66 -0.85
CA VAL A 62 15.04 -8.69 0.18
C VAL A 62 16.23 -8.29 1.04
N ARG A 63 15.97 -8.02 2.33
CA ARG A 63 16.98 -7.57 3.30
C ARG A 63 17.74 -8.73 3.95
N ALA A 64 17.08 -9.85 4.18
CA ALA A 64 17.66 -11.02 4.83
C ALA A 64 16.89 -12.30 4.51
N VAL A 65 17.59 -13.42 4.56
CA VAL A 65 17.02 -14.78 4.56
C VAL A 65 17.62 -15.54 5.74
N GLU A 66 16.80 -15.91 6.71
CA GLU A 66 17.21 -16.56 7.95
C GLU A 66 16.32 -17.78 8.25
N GLY A 67 16.84 -18.97 7.95
CA GLY A 67 16.09 -20.22 8.11
C GLY A 67 14.85 -20.23 7.22
N SER A 68 13.66 -20.20 7.85
CA SER A 68 12.37 -20.16 7.15
C SER A 68 11.84 -18.74 6.90
N LYS A 69 12.56 -17.70 7.30
CA LYS A 69 12.10 -16.30 7.24
C LYS A 69 12.84 -15.51 6.16
N ILE A 70 12.10 -14.69 5.44
CA ILE A 70 12.61 -13.73 4.47
C ILE A 70 12.11 -12.35 4.90
N VAL A 71 13.03 -11.41 5.12
CA VAL A 71 12.71 -10.03 5.46
C VAL A 71 12.69 -9.21 4.19
N VAL A 72 11.59 -8.52 3.95
CA VAL A 72 11.33 -7.80 2.69
C VAL A 72 10.97 -6.35 3.01
N VAL A 73 11.49 -5.41 2.22
CA VAL A 73 11.08 -4.01 2.19
C VAL A 73 10.38 -3.75 0.87
N MET A 74 9.29 -3.00 0.90
CA MET A 74 8.49 -2.63 -0.26
C MET A 74 8.20 -1.13 -0.22
N GLU A 75 8.23 -0.50 -1.39
CA GLU A 75 7.92 0.92 -1.55
C GLU A 75 6.77 1.12 -2.54
N GLY A 76 5.83 2.03 -2.28
CA GLY A 76 4.66 2.20 -3.14
C GLY A 76 3.95 3.53 -3.00
N LYS A 77 3.05 3.83 -3.94
CA LYS A 77 2.29 5.09 -3.94
C LYS A 77 0.96 5.00 -3.19
N SER A 78 0.61 3.79 -2.76
CA SER A 78 -0.61 3.52 -1.98
C SER A 78 -0.48 2.23 -1.18
N SER A 79 -1.24 2.11 -0.09
CA SER A 79 -1.40 0.84 0.63
C SER A 79 -1.98 -0.27 -0.26
N GLY A 80 -2.70 0.05 -1.34
CA GLY A 80 -3.20 -0.92 -2.30
C GLY A 80 -2.08 -1.61 -3.10
N GLU A 81 -1.09 -0.84 -3.55
CA GLU A 81 0.08 -1.39 -4.26
C GLU A 81 0.95 -2.26 -3.35
N ILE A 82 1.14 -1.83 -2.10
CA ILE A 82 1.85 -2.59 -1.07
C ILE A 82 1.10 -3.89 -0.76
N GLY A 83 -0.21 -3.79 -0.52
CA GLY A 83 -1.07 -4.94 -0.22
C GLY A 83 -1.08 -5.96 -1.36
N SER A 84 -1.16 -5.51 -2.62
CA SER A 84 -1.11 -6.39 -3.80
C SER A 84 0.20 -7.19 -3.86
N ARG A 85 1.34 -6.56 -3.52
CA ARG A 85 2.64 -7.24 -3.46
C ARG A 85 2.70 -8.23 -2.31
N LEU A 86 2.23 -7.85 -1.11
CA LEU A 86 2.15 -8.77 0.02
C LEU A 86 1.29 -10.00 -0.30
N THR A 87 0.14 -9.80 -0.95
CA THR A 87 -0.71 -10.90 -1.44
C THR A 87 0.01 -11.76 -2.46
N THR A 88 0.74 -11.15 -3.41
CA THR A 88 1.53 -11.89 -4.40
C THR A 88 2.55 -12.82 -3.71
N MET A 89 3.28 -12.31 -2.70
CA MET A 89 4.22 -13.11 -1.91
C MET A 89 3.52 -14.23 -1.14
N ALA A 90 2.37 -13.95 -0.52
CA ALA A 90 1.60 -14.95 0.23
C ALA A 90 1.10 -16.11 -0.64
N LEU A 91 0.94 -15.90 -1.95
CA LEU A 91 0.45 -16.88 -2.91
C LEU A 91 1.60 -17.65 -3.62
N MET A 92 2.86 -17.32 -3.37
CA MET A 92 3.99 -18.05 -3.94
C MET A 92 4.05 -19.48 -3.39
N ASP A 93 4.38 -20.44 -4.26
CA ASP A 93 4.50 -21.84 -3.82
C ASP A 93 5.62 -22.01 -2.78
N GLY A 94 5.33 -22.79 -1.74
CA GLY A 94 6.23 -22.95 -0.59
C GLY A 94 6.20 -21.83 0.44
N VAL A 95 5.44 -20.75 0.24
CA VAL A 95 5.18 -19.71 1.26
C VAL A 95 4.06 -20.17 2.19
N PHE A 96 4.29 -20.08 3.50
CA PHE A 96 3.29 -20.34 4.54
C PHE A 96 2.54 -19.08 4.94
N SER A 97 3.23 -17.94 4.98
CA SER A 97 2.63 -16.63 5.27
C SER A 97 3.50 -15.48 4.78
N ALA A 98 2.87 -14.35 4.49
CA ALA A 98 3.52 -13.06 4.33
C ALA A 98 2.83 -12.05 5.24
N ASN A 99 3.53 -11.54 6.23
CA ASN A 99 2.95 -10.67 7.25
C ASN A 99 3.61 -9.30 7.22
N MET A 100 2.80 -8.25 7.18
CA MET A 100 3.30 -6.89 7.37
C MET A 100 3.78 -6.71 8.80
N VAL A 101 4.97 -6.13 8.97
CA VAL A 101 5.54 -5.82 10.30
C VAL A 101 5.80 -4.34 10.49
N PHE A 102 5.84 -3.55 9.42
CA PHE A 102 6.04 -2.11 9.45
C PHE A 102 5.34 -1.43 8.29
N GLU A 103 4.76 -0.26 8.54
CA GLU A 103 4.26 0.66 7.52
C GLU A 103 4.54 2.10 7.96
N GLN A 104 5.09 2.89 7.04
CA GLN A 104 5.28 4.33 7.19
C GLN A 104 4.78 5.03 5.93
N LEU A 105 4.02 6.11 6.12
CA LEU A 105 3.60 7.01 5.05
C LEU A 105 4.45 8.27 5.14
N GLU A 106 5.24 8.53 4.11
CA GLU A 106 6.04 9.74 3.97
C GLU A 106 5.28 10.74 3.08
N PRO A 107 5.02 11.98 3.56
CA PRO A 107 4.47 13.02 2.71
C PRO A 107 5.42 13.27 1.54
N LEU A 108 4.90 13.21 0.32
CA LEU A 108 5.60 13.75 -0.84
C LEU A 108 5.40 15.27 -0.82
N ASP A 109 6.25 15.95 -0.06
CA ASP A 109 6.28 17.41 -0.08
C ASP A 109 6.67 17.86 -1.49
N ASP A 110 5.85 18.73 -2.09
CA ASP A 110 6.20 19.49 -3.30
C ASP A 110 7.18 20.60 -2.88
N SER A 111 8.29 20.22 -2.23
CA SER A 111 9.40 21.10 -1.95
C SER A 111 10.08 21.34 -3.29
N GLY A 112 9.55 22.30 -4.04
CA GLY A 112 10.25 22.93 -5.15
C GLY A 112 11.54 23.52 -4.61
N ASP A 113 12.61 22.72 -4.65
CA ASP A 113 13.99 23.18 -4.55
C ASP A 113 14.30 23.89 -5.87
N ASP A 114 13.77 25.11 -6.02
CA ASP A 114 14.36 26.11 -6.91
C ASP A 114 15.53 26.72 -6.13
N ARG A 115 16.72 26.49 -6.68
CA ARG A 115 18.04 26.79 -6.11
C ARG A 115 18.24 28.25 -5.75
#